data_AF-A0A645CGI0-F1
#
_entry.id   AF-A0A645CGI0-F1
#
_cell.length_a   1.000
_cell.length_b   1.000
_cell.length_c   1.000
_cell.angle_alpha   90.00
_cell.angle_beta   90.00
_cell.angle_gamma   90.00
#
_symmetry.space_group_name_H-M   'P 1'
#
loop_
_entity.id
_entity.type
_entity.pdbx_description
1 polymer ?
#
loop_
_entity_poly.entity_id
_entity_poly.type
_entity_poly.pdbx_seq_one_letter_code
_entity_poly.pdbx_strand_id
1 'polypeptide(L)'
;MNENKYGYWVYSIVAVTIGMGLFAFLGWLIYDLIIKLADKDFSNNTVIQALITLIITVFIGGYFSKWLENKNAKKLEIYKIQTEISLKIIDLASAAIHHPDNEQISAMLVCESSKVKLYFSDNLLKVLNNFIQTDDKISQYNPLIDELRKSMK
;
A
#
# COMPACT_ATOMS: atom_id res chain seq x y z
N MET A 1 17.78 -2.38 -28.51
CA MET A 1 17.52 -1.25 -27.58
C MET A 1 17.42 0.01 -28.44
N ASN A 2 16.24 0.28 -29.02
CA ASN A 2 16.05 1.39 -29.95
C ASN A 2 15.39 2.56 -29.23
N GLU A 3 16.14 3.65 -29.15
CA GLU A 3 15.84 4.85 -28.39
C GLU A 3 14.81 5.72 -29.12
N ASN A 4 13.52 5.51 -28.87
CA ASN A 4 12.48 6.49 -29.24
C ASN A 4 12.40 7.60 -28.17
N LYS A 5 13.52 8.31 -27.95
CA LYS A 5 13.64 9.41 -26.98
C LYS A 5 12.90 10.68 -27.40
N TYR A 6 12.51 10.82 -28.67
CA TYR A 6 11.87 12.05 -29.20
C TYR A 6 10.44 12.27 -28.70
N GLY A 7 9.63 11.21 -28.55
CA GLY A 7 8.25 11.35 -28.09
C GLY A 7 8.14 11.85 -26.65
N TYR A 8 9.03 11.38 -25.77
CA TYR A 8 9.01 11.71 -24.34
C TYR A 8 9.23 13.20 -24.07
N TRP A 9 10.10 13.84 -24.84
CA TRP A 9 10.35 15.29 -24.72
C TRP A 9 9.13 16.12 -25.09
N VAL A 10 8.39 15.74 -26.14
CA VAL A 10 7.17 16.45 -26.56
C VAL A 10 6.07 16.32 -25.51
N TYR A 11 5.84 15.11 -24.98
CA TYR A 11 4.88 14.91 -23.88
C TYR A 11 5.28 15.68 -22.62
N SER A 12 6.58 15.77 -22.31
CA SER A 12 7.08 16.50 -21.15
C SER A 12 6.86 18.02 -21.29
N ILE A 13 7.15 18.61 -22.45
CA ILE A 13 6.93 20.04 -22.72
C ILE A 13 5.44 20.40 -22.67
N VAL A 14 4.58 19.54 -23.26
CA VAL A 14 3.12 19.74 -23.23
C VAL A 14 2.61 19.66 -21.78
N ALA A 15 3.07 18.68 -21.00
CA ALA A 15 2.69 18.55 -19.60
C ALA A 15 3.12 19.77 -18.75
N VAL A 16 4.34 20.28 -18.97
CA VAL A 16 4.85 21.48 -18.28
C VAL A 16 4.04 22.72 -18.66
N THR A 17 3.70 22.88 -19.94
CA THR A 17 2.91 24.02 -20.44
C THR A 17 1.49 24.02 -19.88
N ILE A 18 0.84 22.84 -19.88
CA ILE A 18 -0.49 22.67 -19.27
C ILE A 18 -0.43 22.91 -17.75
N GLY A 19 0.60 22.39 -17.09
CA GLY A 19 0.83 22.62 -15.67
C GLY A 19 0.98 24.10 -15.34
N MET A 20 1.86 24.82 -16.04
CA MET A 20 2.04 26.26 -15.85
C MET A 20 0.76 27.05 -16.16
N GLY A 21 0.01 26.66 -17.20
CA GLY A 21 -1.28 27.27 -17.52
C GLY A 21 -2.32 27.09 -16.42
N LEU A 22 -2.41 25.90 -15.83
CA LEU A 22 -3.28 25.62 -14.68
C LEU A 22 -2.89 26.43 -13.44
N PHE A 23 -1.58 26.55 -13.15
CA PHE A 23 -1.10 27.38 -12.05
C PHE A 23 -1.37 28.88 -12.27
N ALA A 24 -1.19 29.38 -13.49
CA ALA A 24 -1.51 30.76 -13.84
C ALA A 24 -3.02 31.04 -13.75
N PHE A 25 -3.86 30.08 -14.18
CA PHE A 25 -5.32 30.16 -14.07
C PHE A 25 -5.78 30.15 -12.61
N LEU A 26 -5.18 29.32 -11.76
CA LEU A 26 -5.40 29.34 -10.32
C LEU A 26 -5.00 30.68 -9.69
N GLY A 27 -3.84 31.22 -10.06
CA GLY A 27 -3.39 32.54 -9.61
C GLY A 27 -4.34 33.66 -10.03
N TRP A 28 -4.84 33.60 -11.27
CA TRP A 28 -5.83 34.54 -11.78
C TRP A 28 -7.18 34.43 -11.05
N LEU A 29 -7.67 33.22 -10.79
CA LEU A 29 -8.89 33.01 -9.99
C LEU A 29 -8.75 33.57 -8.57
N ILE A 30 -7.60 33.37 -7.93
CA ILE A 30 -7.32 33.93 -6.60
C ILE A 30 -7.30 35.46 -6.66
N TYR A 31 -6.65 36.05 -7.67
CA TYR A 31 -6.58 37.50 -7.85
C TYR A 31 -7.96 38.11 -8.12
N ASP A 32 -8.75 37.54 -9.03
CA ASP A 32 -10.11 37.99 -9.36
C ASP A 32 -11.04 37.87 -8.14
N LEU A 33 -10.89 36.79 -7.36
CA LEU A 33 -11.58 36.61 -6.10
C LEU A 33 -11.21 37.74 -5.11
N ILE A 34 -9.92 38.02 -4.91
CA ILE A 34 -9.45 39.09 -4.01
C ILE A 34 -9.98 40.46 -4.44
N ILE A 35 -9.95 40.79 -5.73
CA ILE A 35 -10.44 42.09 -6.23
C ILE A 35 -11.95 42.22 -6.05
N LYS A 36 -12.74 41.21 -6.46
CA LYS A 36 -14.19 41.23 -6.28
C LYS A 36 -14.62 41.23 -4.82
N LEU A 37 -13.76 40.75 -3.93
CA LEU A 37 -13.93 40.82 -2.47
C LEU A 37 -13.45 42.15 -1.87
N ALA A 38 -12.52 42.86 -2.50
CA ALA A 38 -12.11 44.20 -2.07
C ALA A 38 -13.15 45.26 -2.47
N ASP A 39 -13.85 45.05 -3.57
CA ASP A 39 -14.89 45.96 -4.10
C ASP A 39 -16.24 45.83 -3.37
N LYS A 40 -16.42 44.76 -2.58
CA LYS A 40 -17.55 44.59 -1.65
C LYS A 40 -17.02 44.78 -0.24
N ASP A 41 -17.51 45.77 0.53
CA ASP A 41 -17.10 46.13 1.90
C ASP A 41 -17.17 44.98 2.94
N PHE A 42 -16.39 43.92 2.76
CA PHE A 42 -16.15 42.89 3.75
C PHE A 42 -14.84 43.23 4.45
N SER A 43 -14.86 43.25 5.79
CA SER A 43 -13.68 43.44 6.63
C SER A 43 -12.51 42.62 6.08
N ASN A 44 -11.46 43.32 5.65
CA ASN A 44 -10.26 42.79 4.98
C ASN A 44 -9.69 41.54 5.68
N ASN A 45 -9.89 41.45 7.00
CA ASN A 45 -9.43 40.35 7.84
C ASN A 45 -10.17 39.02 7.59
N THR A 46 -11.48 39.05 7.33
CA THR A 46 -12.28 37.84 7.06
C THR A 46 -11.88 37.21 5.72
N VAL A 47 -11.59 38.05 4.72
CA VAL A 47 -11.17 37.61 3.38
C VAL A 47 -9.77 37.01 3.41
N ILE A 48 -8.83 37.71 4.06
CA ILE A 48 -7.47 37.21 4.26
C ILE A 48 -7.49 35.89 5.03
N GLN A 49 -8.30 35.78 6.07
CA GLN A 49 -8.46 34.54 6.83
C GLN A 49 -9.05 33.41 5.99
N ALA A 50 -10.07 33.68 5.16
CA ALA A 50 -10.64 32.68 4.27
C ALA A 50 -9.63 32.20 3.22
N LEU A 51 -8.82 33.11 2.66
CA LEU A 51 -7.76 32.78 1.72
C LEU A 51 -6.65 31.94 2.35
N ILE A 52 -6.17 32.34 3.54
CA ILE A 52 -5.18 31.58 4.31
C ILE A 52 -5.73 30.19 4.64
N THR A 53 -6.99 30.11 5.08
CA THR A 53 -7.66 28.84 5.38
C THR A 53 -7.76 27.97 4.13
N LEU A 54 -8.14 28.53 2.98
CA LEU A 54 -8.21 27.80 1.71
C LEU A 54 -6.84 27.23 1.33
N ILE A 55 -5.79 28.04 1.35
CA ILE A 55 -4.42 27.61 1.03
C ILE A 55 -4.01 26.47 1.97
N ILE A 56 -4.14 26.66 3.29
CA ILE A 56 -3.79 25.65 4.28
C ILE A 56 -4.59 24.36 4.05
N THR A 57 -5.90 24.46 3.79
CA THR A 57 -6.78 23.28 3.60
C THR A 57 -6.42 22.52 2.33
N VAL A 58 -6.10 23.20 1.23
CA VAL A 58 -5.67 22.56 -0.03
C VAL A 58 -4.32 21.87 0.14
N PHE A 59 -3.35 22.51 0.78
CA PHE A 59 -2.03 21.90 1.04
C PHE A 59 -2.11 20.71 1.99
N ILE A 60 -2.84 20.85 3.11
CA ILE A 60 -3.05 19.78 4.08
C ILE A 60 -3.83 18.63 3.45
N GLY A 61 -4.90 18.92 2.71
CA GLY A 61 -5.71 17.91 2.02
C GLY A 61 -4.92 17.13 0.97
N GLY A 62 -4.13 17.82 0.15
CA GLY A 62 -3.25 17.19 -0.84
C GLY A 62 -2.16 16.33 -0.20
N TYR A 63 -1.54 16.81 0.89
CA TYR A 63 -0.55 16.04 1.64
C TYR A 63 -1.16 14.77 2.28
N PHE A 64 -2.32 14.88 2.94
CA PHE A 64 -3.02 13.74 3.51
C PHE A 64 -3.46 12.73 2.46
N SER A 65 -3.91 13.20 1.28
CA SER A 65 -4.28 12.33 0.17
C SER A 65 -3.10 11.48 -0.30
N LYS A 66 -1.94 12.10 -0.58
CA LYS A 66 -0.74 11.37 -1.02
C LYS A 66 -0.17 10.45 0.07
N TRP A 67 -0.26 10.84 1.34
CA TRP A 67 0.11 10.00 2.46
C TRP A 67 -0.80 8.77 2.59
N LEU A 68 -2.11 8.96 2.44
CA LEU A 68 -3.09 7.86 2.43
C LEU A 68 -2.85 6.90 1.27
N GLU A 69 -2.57 7.40 0.07
CA GLU A 69 -2.21 6.57 -1.09
C GLU A 69 -0.99 5.70 -0.79
N ASN A 70 0.10 6.29 -0.28
CA ASN A 70 1.30 5.54 0.08
C ASN A 70 1.04 4.51 1.18
N LYS A 71 0.25 4.85 2.20
CA LYS A 71 -0.10 3.92 3.28
C LYS A 71 -0.93 2.74 2.75
N ASN A 72 -1.89 3.01 1.87
CA ASN A 72 -2.71 1.99 1.24
C ASN A 72 -1.90 1.10 0.29
N ALA A 73 -1.00 1.67 -0.51
CA ALA A 73 -0.10 0.92 -1.38
C ALA A 73 0.78 -0.04 -0.58
N LYS A 74 1.40 0.43 0.50
CA LYS A 74 2.18 -0.43 1.41
C LYS A 74 1.34 -1.54 2.03
N LYS A 75 0.13 -1.23 2.49
CA LYS A 75 -0.79 -2.24 3.06
C LYS A 75 -1.15 -3.31 2.02
N LEU A 76 -1.37 -2.91 0.77
CA LEU A 76 -1.68 -3.81 -0.33
C LEU A 76 -0.49 -4.72 -0.70
N GLU A 77 0.73 -4.19 -0.71
CA GLU A 77 1.93 -4.98 -0.95
C GLU A 77 2.17 -6.02 0.15
N ILE A 78 2.05 -5.62 1.42
CA ILE A 78 2.16 -6.54 2.55
C ILE A 78 1.11 -7.65 2.45
N TYR A 79 -0.13 -7.30 2.09
CA TYR A 79 -1.20 -8.28 1.90
C TYR A 79 -0.90 -9.28 0.77
N LYS A 80 -0.34 -8.81 -0.36
CA LYS A 80 0.09 -9.69 -1.47
C LYS A 80 1.17 -10.66 -1.02
N ILE A 81 2.19 -10.16 -0.29
CA ILE A 81 3.28 -11.00 0.25
C ILE A 81 2.72 -12.04 1.23
N GLN A 82 1.81 -11.64 2.12
CA GLN A 82 1.15 -12.55 3.06
C GLN A 82 0.35 -13.63 2.32
N THR A 83 -0.35 -13.27 1.24
CA THR A 83 -1.10 -14.25 0.45
C THR A 83 -0.18 -15.23 -0.24
N GLU A 84 0.92 -14.76 -0.86
CA GLU A 84 1.91 -15.61 -1.52
C GLU A 84 2.57 -16.60 -0.55
N ILE A 85 3.02 -16.11 0.61
CA ILE A 85 3.61 -16.97 1.65
C ILE A 85 2.57 -17.98 2.16
N SER A 86 1.33 -17.54 2.37
CA SER A 86 0.26 -18.41 2.84
C SER A 86 0.00 -19.56 1.87
N LEU A 87 -0.16 -19.27 0.58
CA LEU A 87 -0.36 -20.30 -0.46
C LEU A 87 0.80 -21.29 -0.49
N LYS A 88 2.03 -20.80 -0.41
CA LYS A 88 3.21 -21.66 -0.41
C LYS A 88 3.28 -22.56 0.82
N ILE A 89 2.87 -22.07 1.99
CA ILE A 89 2.77 -22.89 3.20
C ILE A 89 1.68 -23.95 3.05
N ILE A 90 0.53 -23.61 2.46
CA ILE A 90 -0.57 -24.56 2.23
C ILE A 90 -0.12 -25.69 1.30
N ASP A 91 0.57 -25.35 0.22
CA ASP A 91 1.09 -26.32 -0.75
C ASP A 91 2.12 -27.25 -0.09
N LEU A 92 3.07 -26.67 0.66
CA LEU A 92 4.10 -27.43 1.38
C LEU A 92 3.51 -28.27 2.52
N ALA A 93 2.52 -27.77 3.25
CA ALA A 93 1.84 -28.49 4.32
C ALA A 93 1.04 -29.67 3.74
N SER A 94 0.34 -29.47 2.63
CA SER A 94 -0.36 -30.54 1.91
C SER A 94 0.64 -31.60 1.42
N ALA A 95 1.76 -31.18 0.84
CA ALA A 95 2.81 -32.09 0.39
C ALA A 95 3.46 -32.85 1.57
N ALA A 96 3.62 -32.21 2.73
CA ALA A 96 4.17 -32.82 3.94
C ALA A 96 3.25 -33.87 4.57
N ILE A 97 1.93 -33.79 4.32
CA ILE A 97 0.94 -34.79 4.72
C ILE A 97 1.00 -36.00 3.78
N HIS A 98 1.12 -35.78 2.48
CA HIS A 98 1.13 -36.85 1.48
C HIS A 98 2.48 -37.58 1.35
N HIS A 99 3.59 -36.91 1.70
CA HIS A 99 4.94 -37.46 1.65
C HIS A 99 5.71 -37.18 2.95
N PRO A 100 5.37 -37.87 4.06
CA PRO A 100 5.92 -37.60 5.38
C PRO A 100 7.44 -37.86 5.49
N ASP A 101 7.96 -38.81 4.70
CA ASP A 101 9.38 -39.22 4.72
C ASP A 101 10.30 -38.30 3.91
N ASN A 102 9.77 -37.27 3.25
CA ASN A 102 10.57 -36.36 2.44
C ASN A 102 11.14 -35.21 3.29
N GLU A 103 12.38 -35.39 3.76
CA GLU A 103 13.11 -34.38 4.54
C GLU A 103 13.22 -33.02 3.83
N GLN A 104 13.22 -33.00 2.50
CA GLN A 104 13.33 -31.77 1.71
C GLN A 104 12.11 -30.86 1.88
N ILE A 105 10.90 -31.44 2.03
CA ILE A 105 9.66 -30.68 2.25
C ILE A 105 9.66 -30.06 3.65
N SER A 106 10.11 -30.81 4.65
CA SER A 106 10.28 -30.32 6.03
C SER A 106 11.30 -29.18 6.09
N ALA A 107 12.42 -29.29 5.39
CA ALA A 107 13.41 -28.22 5.30
C ALA A 107 12.86 -26.95 4.60
N MET A 108 12.06 -27.12 3.54
CA MET A 108 11.39 -26.00 2.88
C MET A 108 10.35 -25.31 3.78
N LEU A 109 9.60 -26.07 4.59
CA LEU A 109 8.66 -25.51 5.58
C LEU A 109 9.39 -24.69 6.65
N VAL A 110 10.55 -25.14 7.13
CA VAL A 110 11.38 -24.38 8.08
C VAL A 110 11.94 -23.11 7.44
N CYS A 111 12.29 -23.14 6.15
CA CYS A 111 12.70 -21.95 5.42
C CYS A 111 11.55 -20.94 5.29
N GLU A 112 10.32 -21.41 4.99
CA GLU A 112 9.15 -20.53 4.89
C GLU A 112 8.68 -20.02 6.26
N SER A 113 8.87 -20.79 7.35
CA SER A 113 8.55 -20.32 8.72
C SER A 113 9.39 -19.10 9.14
N SER A 114 10.62 -19.00 8.63
CA SER A 114 11.47 -17.82 8.83
C SER A 114 10.86 -16.55 8.21
N LYS A 115 10.13 -16.68 7.10
CA LYS A 115 9.40 -15.57 6.47
C LYS A 115 8.10 -15.26 7.21
N VAL A 116 7.45 -16.28 7.78
CA VAL A 116 6.25 -16.10 8.62
C VAL A 116 6.53 -15.16 9.79
N LYS A 117 7.70 -15.28 10.43
CA LYS A 117 8.13 -14.40 11.53
C LYS A 117 8.21 -12.91 11.14
N LEU A 118 8.46 -12.60 9.87
CA LEU A 118 8.61 -11.22 9.40
C LEU A 118 7.27 -10.58 9.01
N TYR A 119 6.34 -11.37 8.48
CA TYR A 119 5.12 -10.84 7.85
C TYR A 119 3.83 -11.19 8.59
N PHE A 120 3.86 -12.06 9.61
CA PHE A 120 2.66 -12.54 10.29
C PHE A 120 2.76 -12.45 11.81
N SER A 121 1.66 -12.76 12.50
CA SER A 121 1.60 -12.79 13.95
C SER A 121 2.34 -13.99 14.54
N ASP A 122 2.86 -13.83 15.76
CA ASP A 122 3.53 -14.90 16.50
C ASP A 122 2.65 -16.14 16.71
N ASN A 123 1.32 -15.98 16.68
CA ASN A 123 0.39 -17.09 16.79
C ASN A 123 0.49 -18.05 15.59
N LEU A 124 0.56 -17.51 14.38
CA LEU A 124 0.71 -18.33 13.17
C LEU A 124 2.05 -19.07 13.16
N LEU A 125 3.12 -18.44 13.63
CA LEU A 125 4.43 -19.07 13.77
C LEU A 125 4.40 -20.26 14.73
N LYS A 126 3.69 -20.13 15.86
CA LYS A 126 3.49 -21.23 16.83
C LYS A 126 2.72 -22.38 16.21
N VAL A 127 1.62 -22.10 15.51
CA VAL A 127 0.80 -23.13 14.84
C VAL A 127 1.60 -23.84 13.75
N LEU A 128 2.39 -23.10 12.95
CA LEU A 128 3.26 -23.69 11.94
C LEU A 128 4.37 -24.55 12.53
N ASN A 129 5.02 -24.10 13.61
CA ASN A 129 6.03 -24.91 14.28
C ASN A 129 5.44 -26.18 14.91
N ASN A 130 4.24 -26.09 15.48
CA ASN A 130 3.53 -27.27 15.98
C ASN A 130 3.21 -28.25 14.84
N PHE A 131 2.79 -27.75 13.68
CA PHE A 131 2.59 -28.58 12.48
C PHE A 131 3.88 -29.27 12.01
N ILE A 132 5.02 -28.57 12.07
CA ILE A 132 6.33 -29.12 11.67
C ILE A 132 6.83 -30.19 12.64
N GLN A 133 6.60 -30.02 13.95
CA GLN A 133 7.13 -30.90 14.99
C GLN A 133 6.25 -32.11 15.33
N THR A 134 4.99 -32.11 14.90
CA THR A 134 4.02 -33.16 15.26
C THR A 134 4.01 -34.27 14.20
N ASP A 135 4.02 -35.54 14.64
CA ASP A 135 3.90 -36.71 13.76
C ASP A 135 2.50 -36.80 13.13
N ASP A 136 1.46 -36.42 13.87
CA ASP A 136 0.09 -36.28 13.37
C ASP A 136 -0.13 -34.91 12.69
N LYS A 137 0.40 -34.78 11.47
CA LYS A 137 0.25 -33.57 10.64
C LYS A 137 -1.20 -33.31 10.22
N ILE A 138 -2.06 -34.32 10.18
CA ILE A 138 -3.45 -34.21 9.71
C ILE A 138 -4.29 -33.40 10.70
N SER A 139 -4.15 -33.65 12.01
CA SER A 139 -4.91 -32.90 13.02
C SER A 139 -4.51 -31.43 13.13
N GLN A 140 -3.24 -31.09 12.83
CA GLN A 140 -2.71 -29.72 12.89
C GLN A 140 -2.90 -28.93 11.60
N TYR A 141 -3.32 -29.56 10.50
CA TYR A 141 -3.54 -28.91 9.21
C TYR A 141 -4.70 -27.92 9.26
N ASN A 142 -5.87 -28.33 9.74
CA ASN A 142 -7.05 -27.44 9.78
C ASN A 142 -6.82 -26.18 10.65
N PRO A 143 -6.23 -26.28 11.88
CA PRO A 143 -5.83 -25.11 12.64
C PRO A 143 -4.85 -24.18 11.90
N LEU A 144 -3.91 -24.73 11.13
CA LEU A 144 -2.97 -23.95 10.32
C LEU A 144 -3.68 -23.18 9.21
N ILE A 145 -4.59 -23.83 8.49
CA ILE A 145 -5.37 -23.20 7.41
C ILE A 145 -6.27 -22.09 7.95
N ASP A 146 -6.92 -22.31 9.10
CA ASP A 146 -7.78 -21.30 9.71
C ASP A 146 -7.00 -20.06 10.13
N GLU A 147 -5.78 -20.23 10.63
CA GLU A 147 -4.94 -19.12 11.07
C GLU A 147 -4.29 -18.37 9.91
N LEU A 148 -3.93 -19.07 8.84
CA LEU A 148 -3.57 -18.45 7.56
C LEU A 148 -4.76 -17.66 6.99
N ARG A 149 -5.98 -18.19 7.06
CA ARG A 149 -7.18 -17.53 6.56
C ARG A 149 -7.51 -16.25 7.32
N LYS A 150 -7.24 -16.18 8.63
CA LYS A 150 -7.40 -14.95 9.41
C LYS A 150 -6.43 -13.85 8.96
N SER A 151 -5.23 -14.20 8.51
CA SER A 151 -4.26 -13.22 7.99
C SER A 151 -4.59 -12.72 6.58
N MET A 152 -5.47 -13.41 5.85
CA MET A 152 -5.93 -13.06 4.50
C MET A 152 -7.28 -12.32 4.47
N LYS A 153 -7.93 -12.11 5.62
CA LYS A 153 -9.16 -11.31 5.76
C LYS A 153 -8.84 -9.87 6.16
#